data_AF-A0A7J8L805-F1
#
_entry.id   AF-A0A7J8L805-F1
#
_cell.length_a   1.000
_cell.length_b   1.000
_cell.length_c   1.000
_cell.angle_alpha   90.00
_cell.angle_beta   90.00
_cell.angle_gamma   90.00
#
_symmetry.space_group_name_H-M   'P 1'
#
loop_
_entity.id
_entity.type
_entity.pdbx_description
1 polymer ?
#
loop_
_entity_poly.entity_id
_entity_poly.type
_entity_poly.pdbx_seq_one_letter_code
_entity_poly.pdbx_strand_id
1 'polypeptide(L)'
;MDTVATQLKLALLAISLLFLPFLQATDFKYCDNGGNYVVKVNGIYISPNPVVSGKPATFSISASTGQAISRGKALATLYSHNQVLPGFTPPGSYTLKMTLTGDGIPQLTCISFDFKIGFGASGFSISDA
;
A
#
# COMPACT_ATOMS: atom_id res chain seq x y z
N MET A 1 -4.71 -5.52 -47.59
CA MET A 1 -5.39 -4.88 -46.43
C MET A 1 -4.79 -5.36 -45.11
N ASP A 2 -3.52 -5.76 -45.12
CA ASP A 2 -2.92 -6.60 -44.06
C ASP A 2 -1.92 -5.82 -43.19
N THR A 3 -1.33 -4.75 -43.77
CA THR A 3 -0.41 -3.85 -43.08
C THR A 3 -1.12 -3.00 -42.03
N VAL A 4 -2.36 -2.54 -42.30
CA VAL A 4 -3.15 -1.72 -41.36
C VAL A 4 -3.62 -2.54 -40.16
N ALA A 5 -4.05 -3.78 -40.39
CA ALA A 5 -4.44 -4.69 -39.31
C ALA A 5 -3.25 -5.07 -38.39
N THR A 6 -2.06 -5.21 -38.97
CA THR A 6 -0.83 -5.51 -38.21
C THR A 6 -0.35 -4.29 -37.43
N GLN A 7 -0.39 -3.10 -38.02
CA GLN A 7 -0.09 -1.83 -37.34
C GLN A 7 -1.07 -1.54 -36.19
N LEU A 8 -2.36 -1.81 -36.39
CA LEU A 8 -3.39 -1.65 -35.34
C LEU A 8 -3.14 -2.61 -34.17
N LYS A 9 -2.81 -3.88 -34.45
CA LYS A 9 -2.46 -4.86 -33.40
C LYS A 9 -1.19 -4.45 -32.64
N LEU A 10 -0.18 -3.95 -33.34
CA LEU A 10 1.07 -3.50 -32.72
C LEU A 10 0.85 -2.24 -31.85
N ALA A 11 0.02 -1.31 -32.32
CA ALA A 11 -0.39 -0.15 -31.55
C ALA A 11 -1.18 -0.53 -30.29
N LEU A 12 -2.16 -1.43 -30.38
CA LEU A 12 -2.91 -1.93 -29.21
C LEU A 12 -2.00 -2.62 -28.19
N LEU A 13 -1.00 -3.38 -28.64
CA LEU A 13 -0.01 -4.01 -27.77
C LEU A 13 0.84 -2.95 -27.05
N ALA A 14 1.34 -1.95 -27.79
CA ALA A 14 2.13 -0.85 -27.25
C ALA A 14 1.34 0.02 -26.24
N ILE A 15 0.05 0.25 -26.48
CA ILE A 15 -0.83 0.98 -25.57
C ILE A 15 -1.05 0.20 -24.27
N SER A 16 -1.21 -1.12 -24.34
CA SER A 16 -1.32 -1.99 -23.15
C SER A 16 -0.07 -1.91 -22.25
N LEU A 17 1.12 -1.83 -22.85
CA LEU A 17 2.40 -1.68 -22.12
C LEU A 17 2.50 -0.35 -21.35
N LEU A 18 1.83 0.71 -21.81
CA LEU A 18 1.82 2.02 -21.13
C LEU A 18 0.95 2.03 -19.85
N PHE A 19 -0.01 1.10 -19.72
CA PHE A 19 -0.86 0.94 -18.54
C PHE A 19 -0.27 0.00 -17.47
N LEU A 20 0.90 -0.61 -17.72
CA LEU A 20 1.57 -1.51 -16.77
C LEU A 20 2.03 -0.91 -15.42
N PRO A 21 2.35 0.40 -15.25
CA PRO A 21 2.91 0.86 -13.99
C PRO A 21 1.92 0.87 -12.82
N PHE A 22 0.64 0.56 -13.06
CA PHE A 22 -0.40 0.62 -12.03
C PHE A 22 -0.45 -0.57 -11.06
N LEU A 23 0.33 -1.64 -11.26
CA LEU A 23 0.29 -2.86 -10.44
C LEU A 23 1.42 -2.97 -9.41
N GLN A 24 1.90 -1.86 -8.85
CA GLN A 24 2.92 -1.90 -7.80
C GLN A 24 2.31 -2.27 -6.43
N ALA A 25 1.94 -3.54 -6.26
CA ALA A 25 1.62 -4.08 -4.94
C ALA A 25 2.91 -4.24 -4.13
N THR A 26 2.92 -3.73 -2.89
CA THR A 26 4.03 -3.88 -1.95
C THR A 26 3.99 -5.28 -1.33
N ASP A 27 5.14 -5.95 -1.28
CA ASP A 27 5.30 -7.22 -0.58
C ASP A 27 5.17 -7.01 0.93
N PHE A 28 4.56 -7.99 1.61
CA PHE A 28 4.35 -7.93 3.06
C PHE A 28 4.54 -9.30 3.67
N LYS A 29 4.90 -9.31 4.94
CA LYS A 29 5.09 -10.50 5.76
C LYS A 29 4.11 -10.47 6.91
N TYR A 30 3.62 -11.63 7.33
CA TYR A 30 2.96 -11.72 8.62
C TYR A 30 4.01 -11.66 9.74
N CYS A 31 3.61 -11.13 10.90
CA CYS A 31 4.53 -10.95 12.03
C CYS A 31 4.99 -12.28 12.67
N ASP A 32 4.17 -13.32 12.54
CA ASP A 32 4.46 -14.70 12.87
C ASP A 32 4.56 -15.52 11.56
N ASN A 33 4.70 -16.84 11.65
CA ASN A 33 4.81 -17.74 10.49
C ASN A 33 3.51 -17.87 9.66
N GLY A 34 2.73 -16.79 9.52
CA GLY A 34 1.47 -16.76 8.77
C GLY A 34 0.39 -17.54 9.50
N GLY A 35 0.28 -17.32 10.82
CA GLY A 35 -0.73 -17.97 11.67
C GLY A 35 -2.15 -17.82 11.14
N ASN A 36 -3.09 -18.57 11.73
CA ASN A 36 -4.50 -18.58 11.33
C ASN A 36 -5.20 -17.27 11.71
N TYR A 37 -4.86 -16.18 11.01
CA TYR A 37 -5.49 -14.88 11.17
C TYR A 37 -6.88 -14.88 10.57
N VAL A 38 -7.82 -14.37 11.33
CA VAL A 38 -9.21 -14.18 10.89
C VAL A 38 -9.31 -13.12 9.79
N VAL A 39 -8.38 -12.15 9.74
CA VAL A 39 -8.25 -11.17 8.66
C VAL A 39 -7.01 -11.47 7.83
N LYS A 40 -7.23 -11.77 6.55
CA LYS A 40 -6.16 -12.03 5.57
C LYS A 40 -5.91 -10.78 4.74
N VAL A 41 -4.65 -10.37 4.64
CA VAL A 41 -4.22 -9.28 3.78
C VAL A 41 -3.99 -9.84 2.37
N ASN A 42 -4.52 -9.13 1.38
CA ASN A 42 -4.44 -9.47 -0.04
C ASN A 42 -3.42 -8.59 -0.78
N GLY A 43 -3.15 -7.39 -0.28
CA GLY A 43 -2.16 -6.50 -0.86
C GLY A 43 -2.06 -5.16 -0.15
N ILE A 44 -0.94 -4.47 -0.37
CA ILE A 44 -0.65 -3.15 0.17
C ILE A 44 -0.27 -2.24 -0.99
N TYR A 45 -0.84 -1.05 -1.02
CA TYR A 45 -0.56 -0.02 -2.01
C TYR A 45 -0.15 1.26 -1.32
N ILE A 46 0.94 1.85 -1.78
CA ILE A 46 1.55 3.04 -1.17
C ILE A 46 1.66 4.12 -2.25
N SER A 47 1.14 5.31 -1.95
CA SER A 47 1.22 6.45 -2.86
C SER A 47 1.56 7.75 -2.12
N PRO A 48 2.59 8.50 -2.54
CA PRO A 48 3.56 8.16 -3.59
C PRO A 48 4.56 7.08 -3.13
N ASN A 49 5.19 6.37 -4.08
CA ASN A 49 6.28 5.44 -3.82
C ASN A 49 7.51 5.85 -4.67
N PRO A 50 8.63 6.29 -4.07
CA PRO A 50 8.90 6.39 -2.63
C PRO A 50 8.09 7.50 -1.95
N VAL A 51 7.82 7.33 -0.67
CA VAL A 51 7.13 8.30 0.18
C VAL A 51 7.98 9.56 0.31
N VAL A 52 7.35 10.73 0.34
CA VAL A 52 8.04 12.01 0.45
C VAL A 52 7.82 12.61 1.84
N SER A 53 8.91 12.91 2.53
CA SER A 53 8.87 13.54 3.86
C SER A 53 8.10 14.88 3.81
N GLY A 54 7.28 15.15 4.82
CA GLY A 54 6.50 16.39 4.92
C GLY A 54 5.37 16.53 3.90
N LYS A 55 5.09 15.49 3.10
CA LYS A 55 3.95 15.42 2.18
C LYS A 55 2.99 14.30 2.61
N PRO A 56 1.70 14.40 2.25
CA PRO A 56 0.75 13.32 2.51
C PRO A 56 1.17 12.04 1.78
N ALA A 57 1.13 10.92 2.50
CA ALA A 57 1.27 9.58 1.93
C ALA A 57 0.02 8.76 2.24
N THR A 58 -0.39 7.94 1.28
CA THR A 58 -1.55 7.06 1.38
C THR A 58 -1.07 5.62 1.48
N PHE A 59 -1.50 4.92 2.52
CA PHE A 59 -1.30 3.49 2.67
C PHE A 59 -2.67 2.81 2.55
N SER A 60 -2.86 2.05 1.47
CA SER A 60 -4.09 1.30 1.19
C SER A 60 -3.83 -0.19 1.37
N ILE A 61 -4.52 -0.80 2.32
CA ILE A 61 -4.44 -2.23 2.63
C ILE A 61 -5.73 -2.90 2.14
N SER A 62 -5.59 -3.87 1.24
CA SER A 62 -6.69 -4.74 0.83
C SER A 62 -6.71 -5.96 1.76
N ALA A 63 -7.83 -6.20 2.43
CA ALA A 63 -7.98 -7.32 3.34
C ALA A 63 -9.36 -7.99 3.23
N SER A 64 -9.42 -9.27 3.55
CA SER A 64 -10.63 -10.09 3.53
C SER A 64 -10.76 -10.90 4.81
N THR A 65 -12.00 -11.18 5.22
CA THR A 65 -12.27 -12.08 6.34
C THR A 65 -13.47 -12.97 6.03
N GLY A 66 -13.36 -14.23 6.46
CA GLY A 66 -14.48 -15.19 6.39
C GLY A 66 -15.40 -15.12 7.61
N GLN A 67 -15.02 -14.39 8.67
CA GLN A 67 -15.78 -14.27 9.91
C GLN A 67 -16.34 -12.86 10.07
N ALA A 68 -17.53 -12.75 10.63
CA ALA A 68 -18.09 -11.46 10.99
C ALA A 68 -17.29 -10.89 12.16
N ILE A 69 -16.45 -9.89 11.88
CA ILE A 69 -15.87 -9.04 12.92
C ILE A 69 -17.03 -8.20 13.45
N SER A 70 -17.18 -8.12 14.79
CA SER A 70 -18.23 -7.54 15.66
C SER A 70 -19.16 -6.39 15.16
N ARG A 71 -18.98 -5.82 13.97
CA ARG A 71 -19.87 -4.79 13.36
C ARG A 71 -20.34 -5.07 11.93
N GLY A 72 -20.08 -6.24 11.33
CA GLY A 72 -20.67 -6.62 10.04
C GLY A 72 -19.90 -7.71 9.27
N LYS A 73 -20.56 -8.32 8.26
CA LYS A 73 -19.97 -9.31 7.35
C LYS A 73 -19.05 -8.59 6.34
N ALA A 74 -17.76 -8.52 6.61
CA ALA A 74 -16.78 -7.86 5.73
C ALA A 74 -16.16 -8.86 4.74
N LEU A 75 -16.85 -9.14 3.63
CA LEU A 75 -16.46 -10.19 2.67
C LEU A 75 -15.20 -9.84 1.83
N ALA A 76 -14.90 -8.56 1.63
CA ALA A 76 -13.61 -8.03 1.16
C ALA A 76 -13.63 -6.50 1.35
N THR A 77 -12.68 -5.93 2.11
CA THR A 77 -12.67 -4.49 2.42
C THR A 77 -11.30 -3.90 2.10
N LEU A 78 -11.30 -2.81 1.33
CA LEU A 78 -10.13 -1.97 1.15
C LEU A 78 -10.09 -0.93 2.27
N TYR A 79 -9.05 -0.95 3.09
CA TYR A 79 -8.79 0.07 4.11
C TYR A 79 -7.77 1.07 3.56
N SER A 80 -8.18 2.33 3.36
CA SER A 80 -7.29 3.39 2.89
C SER A 80 -7.11 4.43 3.99
N HIS A 81 -5.86 4.67 4.39
CA HIS A 81 -5.53 5.69 5.37
C HIS A 81 -4.47 6.65 4.82
N ASN A 82 -4.79 7.94 4.88
CA ASN A 82 -3.88 9.01 4.53
C ASN A 82 -3.15 9.46 5.80
N GLN A 83 -1.83 9.32 5.82
CA GLN A 83 -0.99 9.74 6.92
C GLN A 83 0.11 10.67 6.41
N VAL A 84 0.29 11.80 7.09
CA VAL A 84 1.43 12.68 6.84
C VAL A 84 2.59 12.20 7.69
N LEU A 85 3.70 11.83 7.05
CA LEU A 85 4.93 11.57 7.78
C LEU A 85 5.57 12.90 8.20
N PRO A 86 6.15 12.99 9.42
CA PRO A 86 6.86 14.18 9.86
C PRO A 86 7.91 14.62 8.83
N GLY A 87 8.07 15.93 8.62
CA GLY A 87 9.00 16.50 7.65
C GLY A 87 10.48 16.19 7.89
N PHE A 88 10.82 15.72 9.09
CA PHE A 88 12.19 15.45 9.52
C PHE A 88 12.58 13.98 9.43
N THR A 89 11.73 13.12 8.82
CA THR A 89 12.05 11.71 8.68
C THR A 89 13.18 11.54 7.64
N PRO A 90 14.34 10.95 8.03
CA PRO A 90 15.46 10.79 7.12
C PRO A 90 15.10 9.93 5.89
N PRO A 91 15.77 10.14 4.74
CA PRO A 91 15.65 9.22 3.62
C PRO A 91 16.19 7.84 3.99
N GLY A 92 15.55 6.79 3.50
CA GLY A 92 15.95 5.42 3.80
C GLY A 92 14.85 4.40 3.58
N SER A 93 15.18 3.14 3.87
CA SER A 93 14.21 2.04 3.92
C SER A 93 13.67 1.91 5.33
N TYR A 94 12.35 1.81 5.43
CA TYR A 94 11.62 1.68 6.68
C TYR A 94 10.70 0.48 6.62
N THR A 95 10.56 -0.25 7.73
CA THR A 95 9.60 -1.34 7.87
C THR A 95 8.43 -0.86 8.70
N LEU A 96 7.24 -0.78 8.12
CA LEU A 96 6.01 -0.52 8.87
C LEU A 96 5.49 -1.84 9.42
N LYS A 97 5.22 -1.91 10.73
CA LYS A 97 4.49 -3.03 11.35
C LYS A 97 3.09 -2.56 11.70
N MET A 98 2.08 -3.21 11.14
CA MET A 98 0.68 -2.91 11.36
C MET A 98 0.00 -4.07 12.07
N THR A 99 -0.69 -3.78 13.17
CA THR A 99 -1.49 -4.74 13.93
C THR A 99 -2.93 -4.27 13.97
N LEU A 100 -3.86 -5.13 13.55
CA LEU A 100 -5.30 -4.91 13.67
C LEU A 100 -5.81 -5.69 14.87
N THR A 101 -6.54 -5.03 15.75
CA THR A 101 -7.13 -5.60 16.96
C THR A 101 -8.64 -5.43 16.95
N GLY A 102 -9.37 -6.27 17.66
CA GLY A 102 -10.84 -6.23 17.74
C GLY A 102 -11.36 -6.39 19.15
N ASP A 103 -12.65 -6.14 19.34
CA ASP A 103 -13.32 -6.28 20.63
C ASP A 103 -13.21 -7.73 21.14
N GLY A 104 -12.36 -7.96 22.13
CA GLY A 104 -12.12 -9.29 22.72
C GLY A 104 -11.15 -10.19 21.95
N ILE A 105 -10.67 -9.78 20.76
CA ILE A 105 -9.63 -10.51 20.01
C ILE A 105 -8.35 -9.65 19.99
N PRO A 106 -7.28 -10.09 20.69
CA PRO A 106 -6.09 -9.25 20.86
C PRO A 106 -5.34 -8.98 19.55
N GLN A 107 -5.50 -9.83 18.52
CA GLN A 107 -4.82 -9.67 17.23
C GLN A 107 -5.62 -10.33 16.10
N LEU A 108 -6.33 -9.52 15.31
CA LEU A 108 -7.08 -9.95 14.13
C LEU A 108 -6.17 -10.22 12.93
N THR A 109 -5.12 -9.41 12.78
CA THR A 109 -4.03 -9.63 11.83
C THR A 109 -2.80 -8.81 12.22
N CYS A 110 -1.61 -9.27 11.84
CA CYS A 110 -0.36 -8.53 12.03
C CYS A 110 0.52 -8.74 10.81
N ILE A 111 0.88 -7.64 10.16
CA ILE A 111 1.74 -7.63 8.99
C ILE A 111 2.87 -6.62 9.16
N SER A 112 3.96 -6.85 8.45
CA SER A 112 5.02 -5.89 8.22
C SER A 112 5.35 -5.76 6.75
N PHE A 113 5.67 -4.56 6.30
CA PHE A 113 6.05 -4.29 4.92
C PHE A 113 7.07 -3.18 4.86
N ASP A 114 7.91 -3.24 3.83
CA ASP A 114 8.98 -2.28 3.64
C ASP A 114 8.55 -1.17 2.68
N PHE A 115 8.87 0.06 3.02
CA PHE A 115 8.68 1.23 2.18
C PHE A 115 9.91 2.13 2.21
N LYS A 116 10.07 2.95 1.18
CA LYS A 116 11.19 3.89 1.07
C LYS A 116 10.69 5.31 1.26
N ILE A 117 11.44 6.08 2.03
CA ILE A 117 11.31 7.53 2.09
C ILE A 117 12.39 8.12 1.19
N GLY A 118 11.95 8.84 0.16
CA GLY A 118 12.82 9.54 -0.78
C GLY A 118 13.24 10.90 -0.24
N PHE A 119 14.32 11.44 -0.80
CA PHE A 119 14.73 12.82 -0.53
C PHE A 119 13.74 13.77 -1.22
N GLY A 120 12.76 14.26 -0.46
CA GLY A 120 11.92 15.37 -0.89
C GLY A 120 12.69 16.66 -0.71
N ALA A 121 12.87 17.44 -1.77
CA ALA A 121 13.32 18.83 -1.66
C ALA A 121 12.19 19.68 -1.03
N SER A 122 11.98 19.55 0.28
CA SER A 122 11.31 20.56 1.07
C SER A 122 12.20 20.82 2.25
N GLY A 123 12.83 21.99 2.21
CA GLY A 123 13.75 22.47 3.22
C GLY A 123 13.16 22.32 4.62
N PHE A 124 14.08 22.23 5.57
CA PHE A 124 13.89 22.51 6.98
C PHE A 124 12.97 23.73 7.14
N SER A 125 11.66 23.54 7.22
CA SER A 125 10.74 24.61 7.61
C SER A 125 10.95 24.78 9.10
N ILE A 126 11.87 25.69 9.42
CA ILE A 126 11.96 26.35 10.72
C ILE A 126 10.52 26.79 11.01
N SER A 127 9.87 26.10 11.95
CA SER A 127 8.61 26.57 12.48
C SER A 127 8.97 27.72 13.40
N ASP A 128 8.44 28.88 13.05
CA ASP A 128 8.61 30.20 13.64
C ASP A 128 8.75 30.20 15.18
N ALA A 129 9.74 30.94 15.67
CA ALA A 129 9.85 31.44 17.05
C ALA A 129 10.38 32.87 17.03
#